data_AF-A0A449BFP0-F1
#
_entry.id   AF-A0A449BFP0-F1
#
_cell.length_a   1.000
_cell.length_b   1.000
_cell.length_c   1.000
_cell.angle_alpha   90.00
_cell.angle_beta   90.00
_cell.angle_gamma   90.00
#
_symmetry.space_group_name_H-M   'P 1'
#
loop_
_entity.id
_entity.type
_entity.pdbx_description
1 polymer ?
#
loop_
_entity_poly.entity_id
_entity_poly.type
_entity_poly.pdbx_seq_one_letter_code
_entity_poly.pdbx_strand_id
1 'polypeptide(L)'
;MKKEILIDVNKLHKKVKNFILCAIDEDGYPTAKAVLPAIKRDNVNKIYFVTNTSSKYVSNVENNSKTSVYFYNSLFYKGCLLRD
;
A
#
# COMPACT_ATOMS: atom_id res chain seq x y z
N MET A 1 17.52 2.21 3.78
CA MET A 1 16.77 2.26 5.06
C MET A 1 17.62 1.63 6.17
N LYS A 2 17.64 2.19 7.40
CA LYS A 2 18.36 1.58 8.52
C LYS A 2 17.81 0.17 8.80
N LYS A 3 18.67 -0.79 9.14
CA LYS A 3 18.32 -2.22 9.28
C LYS A 3 17.23 -2.46 10.32
N GLU A 4 17.25 -1.71 11.42
CA GLU A 4 16.26 -1.77 12.49
C GLU A 4 14.86 -1.34 12.02
N ILE A 5 14.76 -0.22 11.28
CA ILE A 5 13.50 0.28 10.73
C ILE A 5 12.91 -0.74 9.76
N LEU A 6 13.74 -1.37 8.92
CA LEU A 6 13.29 -2.41 7.98
C LEU A 6 12.67 -3.61 8.71
N ILE A 7 13.23 -4.01 9.85
CA ILE A 7 12.69 -5.10 10.68
C ILE A 7 11.29 -4.73 11.18
N ASP A 8 11.12 -3.52 11.71
CA ASP A 8 9.85 -3.09 12.28
C ASP A 8 8.77 -2.87 11.22
N VAL A 9 9.13 -2.30 10.07
CA VAL A 9 8.24 -2.14 8.92
C VAL A 9 7.76 -3.50 8.40
N ASN A 10 8.65 -4.48 8.27
CA ASN A 10 8.28 -5.84 7.87
C ASN A 10 7.39 -6.54 8.91
N LYS A 11 7.66 -6.35 10.21
CA LYS A 11 6.79 -6.85 11.28
C LYS A 11 5.38 -6.25 11.19
N LEU A 12 5.28 -4.95 10.93
CA LEU A 12 3.99 -4.26 10.76
C LEU A 12 3.25 -4.80 9.54
N HIS A 13 3.91 -4.87 8.38
CA HIS A 13 3.34 -5.36 7.11
C HIS A 13 2.69 -6.75 7.23
N LYS A 14 3.35 -7.66 7.96
CA LYS A 14 2.86 -9.03 8.17
C LYS A 14 1.64 -9.10 9.10
N LYS A 15 1.48 -8.15 10.03
CA LYS A 15 0.46 -8.21 11.08
C LYS A 15 -0.81 -7.42 10.76
N VAL A 16 -0.72 -6.36 9.96
CA VAL A 16 -1.87 -5.49 9.70
C VAL A 16 -2.76 -6.01 8.56
N LYS A 17 -4.02 -5.60 8.57
CA LYS A 17 -4.99 -5.83 7.49
C LYS A 17 -5.41 -4.55 6.78
N ASN A 18 -5.19 -3.39 7.41
CA ASN A 18 -5.56 -2.10 6.85
C ASN A 18 -4.45 -1.62 5.92
N PHE A 19 -4.76 -1.61 4.63
CA PHE A 19 -3.92 -1.06 3.57
C PHE A 19 -4.76 -0.06 2.77
N ILE A 20 -4.20 1.12 2.55
CA ILE A 20 -4.74 2.17 1.71
C ILE A 20 -3.73 2.36 0.57
N LEU A 21 -4.13 2.00 -0.63
CA LEU A 21 -3.39 2.36 -1.84
C LEU A 21 -3.75 3.80 -2.18
N CYS A 22 -2.77 4.60 -2.58
CA CYS A 22 -2.95 5.95 -3.06
C CYS A 22 -2.37 6.09 -4.47
N ALA A 23 -3.07 6.82 -5.33
CA ALA A 23 -2.71 7.08 -6.71
C ALA A 23 -3.17 8.49 -7.13
N ILE A 24 -2.78 8.93 -8.32
CA ILE A 24 -3.27 10.17 -8.91
C ILE A 24 -4.22 9.80 -10.05
N ASP A 25 -5.40 10.42 -10.11
CA ASP A 25 -6.33 10.23 -11.23
C ASP A 25 -5.94 11.04 -12.48
N GLU A 26 -6.73 10.88 -13.54
CA GLU A 26 -6.49 11.53 -14.84
C GLU A 26 -6.57 13.06 -14.78
N ASP A 27 -7.33 13.60 -13.81
CA ASP A 27 -7.50 15.05 -13.59
C ASP A 27 -6.41 15.61 -12.65
N GLY A 28 -5.51 14.76 -12.13
CA GLY A 28 -4.40 15.15 -11.27
C GLY A 28 -4.72 15.20 -9.78
N TYR A 29 -5.87 14.68 -9.33
CA TYR A 29 -6.24 14.64 -7.92
C TYR A 29 -5.68 13.41 -7.21
N PRO A 30 -5.29 13.54 -5.93
CA PRO A 30 -4.93 12.39 -5.11
C PRO A 30 -6.16 11.56 -4.78
N THR A 31 -6.05 10.26 -5.02
CA THR A 31 -7.08 9.26 -4.73
C THR A 31 -6.57 8.24 -3.74
N ALA A 32 -7.49 7.66 -2.96
CA ALA A 32 -7.18 6.63 -1.98
C ALA A 32 -8.21 5.50 -2.05
N LYS A 33 -7.75 4.25 -1.96
CA LYS A 33 -8.59 3.05 -1.99
C LYS A 33 -8.15 2.07 -0.91
N ALA A 34 -9.10 1.61 -0.10
CA ALA A 34 -8.86 0.49 0.80
C ALA A 34 -8.67 -0.79 -0.04
N VAL A 35 -7.58 -1.51 0.21
CA VAL A 35 -7.21 -2.71 -0.55
C VAL A 35 -6.94 -3.88 0.38
N LEU A 36 -7.25 -5.08 -0.10
CA LEU A 36 -6.91 -6.31 0.61
C LEU A 36 -5.50 -6.77 0.20
N PRO A 37 -4.57 -6.93 1.16
CA PRO A 37 -3.27 -7.52 0.86
C PRO A 37 -3.41 -9.00 0.52
N ALA A 38 -2.49 -9.52 -0.30
CA ALA A 38 -2.40 -10.95 -0.56
C ALA A 38 -2.17 -11.76 0.72
N ILE A 39 -2.59 -13.02 0.70
CA ILE A 39 -2.37 -13.97 1.80
C ILE A 39 -0.87 -14.22 1.98
N LYS A 40 -0.13 -14.40 0.88
CA LYS A 40 1.32 -14.54 0.90
C LYS A 40 1.99 -13.17 0.95
N ARG A 41 2.84 -12.96 1.97
CA ARG A 41 3.55 -11.70 2.22
C ARG A 41 5.01 -11.99 2.61
N ASP A 42 5.94 -11.62 1.73
CA ASP A 42 7.36 -11.90 1.94
C ASP A 42 8.03 -10.76 2.72
N ASN A 43 8.24 -9.62 2.07
CA ASN A 43 8.81 -8.40 2.64
C ASN A 43 8.23 -7.17 1.92
N VAL A 44 8.52 -5.98 2.45
CA VAL A 44 7.99 -4.72 1.93
C VAL A 44 8.55 -4.26 0.59
N ASN A 45 9.53 -4.96 0.00
CA ASN A 45 10.05 -4.60 -1.33
C ASN A 45 9.04 -4.94 -2.45
N LYS A 46 8.13 -5.89 -2.20
CA LYS A 46 7.05 -6.25 -3.13
C LYS A 46 5.79 -6.55 -2.34
N ILE A 47 4.74 -5.76 -2.59
CA ILE A 47 3.45 -5.95 -1.94
C ILE A 47 2.40 -6.24 -3.01
N TYR A 48 1.66 -7.33 -2.79
CA TYR A 48 0.58 -7.76 -3.68
C TYR A 48 -0.77 -7.42 -3.05
N PHE A 49 -1.69 -6.92 -3.86
CA PHE A 49 -3.07 -6.64 -3.48
C PHE A 49 -4.04 -7.40 -4.37
N VAL A 50 -5.21 -7.69 -3.82
CA VAL A 50 -6.33 -8.23 -4.60
C VAL A 50 -7.32 -7.10 -4.83
N THR A 51 -7.69 -6.89 -6.09
CA THR A 51 -8.72 -5.93 -6.47
C THR A 51 -9.49 -6.41 -7.70
N ASN A 52 -10.65 -5.83 -7.93
CA ASN A 52 -11.45 -6.09 -9.12
C ASN A 52 -10.77 -5.50 -10.37
N THR A 53 -10.64 -6.31 -11.43
CA THR A 53 -9.93 -5.95 -12.67
C THR A 53 -10.48 -4.69 -13.34
N SER A 54 -11.80 -4.46 -13.28
CA SER A 54 -12.48 -3.36 -13.98
C SER A 54 -12.56 -2.05 -13.21
N SER A 55 -11.82 -1.89 -12.10
CA SER A 55 -11.89 -0.64 -11.35
C SER A 55 -11.09 0.46 -12.06
N LYS A 56 -11.68 1.66 -12.23
CA LYS A 56 -10.96 2.87 -12.71
C LYS A 56 -9.64 3.10 -11.96
N TYR A 57 -9.60 2.68 -10.70
CA TYR A 57 -8.41 2.76 -9.86
C TYR A 57 -7.21 1.96 -10.40
N VAL A 58 -7.44 0.83 -11.08
CA VAL A 58 -6.35 0.06 -11.72
C VAL A 58 -5.72 0.90 -12.83
N SER A 59 -6.55 1.53 -13.67
CA SER A 59 -6.06 2.42 -14.73
C SER A 59 -5.28 3.60 -14.18
N ASN A 60 -5.71 4.22 -13.08
CA ASN A 60 -4.97 5.29 -12.41
C ASN A 60 -3.56 4.85 -11.96
N VAL A 61 -3.45 3.62 -11.43
CA VAL A 61 -2.18 3.03 -10.99
C VAL A 61 -1.28 2.66 -12.18
N GLU A 62 -1.85 2.15 -13.28
CA GLU A 62 -1.12 1.76 -14.48
C GLU A 62 -0.62 2.98 -15.28
N ASN A 63 -1.43 4.02 -15.38
CA ASN A 63 -1.11 5.23 -16.16
C ASN A 63 -0.13 6.17 -15.42
N ASN A 64 -0.02 6.07 -14.10
CA ASN A 64 0.84 6.93 -13.30
C ASN A 64 1.57 6.15 -12.20
N SER A 65 2.89 6.03 -12.35
CA SER A 65 3.74 5.30 -11.40
C SER A 65 3.92 5.97 -10.04
N LYS A 66 3.48 7.24 -9.86
CA LYS A 66 3.50 7.94 -8.57
C LYS A 66 2.41 7.41 -7.64
N THR A 67 2.59 6.18 -7.21
CA THR A 67 1.70 5.49 -6.29
C THR A 67 2.38 5.30 -4.94
N SER A 68 1.56 5.15 -3.91
CA SER A 68 2.06 4.88 -2.57
C SER A 68 1.08 3.98 -1.85
N VAL A 69 1.56 3.20 -0.90
CA VAL A 69 0.69 2.43 0.00
C VAL A 69 0.95 2.81 1.43
N TYR A 70 -0.13 3.12 2.14
CA TYR A 70 -0.13 3.32 3.58
C TYR A 70 -0.75 2.10 4.25
N PHE A 71 -0.01 1.47 5.16
CA PHE A 71 -0.54 0.39 5.98
C PHE A 71 -0.29 0.66 7.45
N TYR A 72 -1.26 0.31 8.28
CA TYR A 72 -1.27 0.76 9.66
C TYR A 72 -2.01 -0.20 10.59
N ASN A 73 -1.61 -0.15 11.85
CA ASN A 73 -2.35 -0.73 12.94
C ASN A 73 -3.27 0.35 13.53
N SER A 74 -4.58 0.15 13.43
CA SER A 74 -5.59 1.11 13.89
C SER A 74 -5.67 1.24 15.41
N LEU A 75 -5.25 0.22 16.17
CA LEU A 75 -5.29 0.25 17.64
C LEU A 75 -4.15 1.10 18.22
N PHE A 76 -2.96 1.01 17.62
CA PHE A 76 -1.76 1.67 18.12
C PHE A 76 -1.38 2.95 17.35
N TYR A 77 -2.15 3.31 16.33
CA TYR A 77 -1.86 4.45 15.43
C TYR A 77 -0.43 4.43 14.86
N LYS A 78 0.08 3.23 14.56
CA LYS A 78 1.39 3.02 13.95
C LYS A 78 1.22 2.64 12.48
N GLY A 79 1.84 3.39 11.59
CA GLY A 79 1.75 3.17 10.15
C GLY A 79 3.07 3.32 9.43
N CYS A 80 3.10 2.86 8.19
CA CYS A 80 4.20 3.04 7.27
C CYS A 80 3.63 3.43 5.92
N LEU A 81 4.17 4.52 5.37
CA LEU A 81 3.94 4.93 3.98
C LEU A 81 5.12 4.45 3.15
N LEU A 82 4.84 3.64 2.15
CA LEU A 82 5.79 3.27 1.11
C LEU A 82 5.40 3.98 -0.18
N ARG A 83 6.38 4.49 -0.91
CA ARG A 83 6.20 5.12 -2.23
C ARG A 83 7.34 4.67 -3.13
N ASP A 84 7.03 4.56 -4.42
CA ASP A 84 8.04 4.44 -5.47
C ASP A 84 8.63 5.81 -5.84
#